data_AF-A0A6L6Q4S6-F1
#
_entry.id   AF-A0A6L6Q4S6-F1
#
_cell.length_a   1.000
_cell.length_b   1.000
_cell.length_c   1.000
_cell.angle_alpha   90.00
_cell.angle_beta   90.00
_cell.angle_gamma   90.00
#
_symmetry.space_group_name_H-M   'P 1'
#
loop_
_entity.id
_entity.type
_entity.pdbx_description
1 polymer ?
#
loop_
_entity_poly.entity_id
_entity_poly.type
_entity_poly.pdbx_seq_one_letter_code
_entity_poly.pdbx_strand_id
1 'polypeptide(L)'
;MTGDDMMADAAAQSHMPQSWDVTAAESKFYWYDLITDFPPAPDFRDPLGRYLRRMQFAIEGTMDKRLIYLFVSRPRLRFDLKRSTSWGFFSLKLTVPLLVGADQVKESITIDLKTPEDATLKKPTVQLFDKFITLNWGSLIETYSVHDLLQNFDVKLNFPTKVHYVGQTHDPAGRLLKGRLSSINRIADRNQPDNDNFLLIQRMNINTFGARHPMDDGTEVAQEQILKERMDILECVLIKYFEDETRKIRSPREQLARQTRLRNLANSHKLVGLRMNLGLDEEHAFDRLFSDRVPELRKHVFDCAIVQGETTFKRPEKA
;
A
#
# COMPACT_ATOMS: atom_id res chain seq x y z
N MET A 1 -39.59 7.13 -28.88
CA MET A 1 -39.13 5.89 -28.24
C MET A 1 -40.24 5.43 -27.33
N THR A 2 -40.86 4.30 -27.65
CA THR A 2 -41.94 3.71 -26.84
C THR A 2 -41.34 2.96 -25.66
N GLY A 3 -42.13 2.67 -24.62
CA GLY A 3 -41.65 1.96 -23.43
C GLY A 3 -41.08 0.57 -23.72
N ASP A 4 -41.54 -0.08 -24.79
CA ASP A 4 -41.02 -1.38 -25.25
C ASP A 4 -39.62 -1.27 -25.86
N ASP A 5 -39.29 -0.18 -26.57
CA ASP A 5 -37.93 0.06 -27.09
C ASP A 5 -36.92 0.28 -25.95
N MET A 6 -37.33 0.99 -24.89
CA MET A 6 -36.49 1.20 -23.70
C MET A 6 -36.28 -0.07 -22.88
N MET A 7 -37.27 -0.96 -22.81
CA MET A 7 -37.18 -2.25 -22.13
C MET A 7 -36.32 -3.25 -22.93
N ALA A 8 -36.41 -3.23 -24.26
CA ALA A 8 -35.56 -4.03 -25.14
C ALA A 8 -34.08 -3.60 -25.07
N ASP A 9 -33.80 -2.28 -25.02
CA ASP A 9 -32.44 -1.76 -24.83
C ASP A 9 -31.87 -2.07 -23.44
N ALA A 10 -32.69 -1.99 -22.38
CA ALA A 10 -32.26 -2.37 -21.03
C ALA A 10 -31.96 -3.89 -20.91
N ALA A 11 -32.79 -4.73 -21.53
CA ALA A 11 -32.56 -6.17 -21.59
C ALA A 11 -31.31 -6.50 -22.43
N ALA A 12 -31.10 -5.86 -23.58
CA ALA A 12 -29.90 -6.04 -24.41
C ALA A 12 -28.62 -5.58 -23.70
N GLN A 13 -28.67 -4.48 -22.95
CA GLN A 13 -27.55 -4.02 -22.12
C GLN A 13 -27.20 -5.00 -21.00
N SER A 14 -28.16 -5.75 -20.44
CA SER A 14 -27.90 -6.72 -19.36
C SER A 14 -27.02 -7.90 -19.79
N HIS A 15 -26.85 -8.16 -21.09
CA HIS A 15 -26.06 -9.27 -21.65
C HIS A 15 -24.68 -8.88 -22.17
N MET A 16 -24.33 -7.59 -22.17
CA MET A 16 -23.02 -7.15 -22.66
C MET A 16 -21.88 -7.59 -21.72
N PRO A 17 -20.76 -8.08 -22.27
CA PRO A 17 -19.55 -8.30 -21.49
C PRO A 17 -19.09 -7.01 -20.80
N GLN A 18 -18.57 -7.14 -19.57
CA GLN A 18 -17.97 -6.02 -18.85
C GLN A 18 -16.46 -5.97 -19.07
N SER A 19 -15.93 -4.76 -19.18
CA SER A 19 -14.50 -4.46 -19.07
C SER A 19 -14.28 -3.40 -18.01
N TRP A 20 -13.23 -3.52 -17.20
CA TRP A 20 -12.96 -2.57 -16.13
C TRP A 20 -11.69 -1.78 -16.37
N ASP A 21 -11.68 -0.52 -15.95
CA ASP A 21 -10.48 0.30 -15.82
C ASP A 21 -10.28 0.64 -14.33
N VAL A 22 -9.12 0.26 -13.82
CA VAL A 22 -8.85 0.21 -12.39
C VAL A 22 -7.61 1.03 -12.09
N THR A 23 -7.75 2.04 -11.25
CA THR A 23 -6.64 2.93 -10.86
C THR A 23 -6.43 2.97 -9.35
N ALA A 24 -5.18 3.09 -8.92
CA ALA A 24 -4.88 3.44 -7.53
C ALA A 24 -5.19 4.92 -7.31
N ALA A 25 -6.15 5.22 -6.45
CA ALA A 25 -6.58 6.58 -6.15
C ALA A 25 -5.72 7.22 -5.06
N GLU A 26 -5.40 6.44 -4.03
CA GLU A 26 -4.58 6.85 -2.90
C GLU A 26 -3.74 5.64 -2.48
N SER A 27 -2.51 5.91 -2.06
CA SER A 27 -1.65 4.90 -1.43
C SER A 27 -1.08 5.46 -0.14
N LYS A 28 -0.88 4.58 0.86
CA LYS A 28 -0.21 4.96 2.09
C LYS A 28 0.62 3.81 2.63
N PHE A 29 1.85 4.12 3.02
CA PHE A 29 2.77 3.20 3.66
C PHE A 29 2.63 3.26 5.18
N TYR A 30 2.56 2.10 5.80
CA TYR A 30 2.58 1.92 7.24
C TYR A 30 3.68 0.96 7.61
N TRP A 31 4.61 1.39 8.47
CA TRP A 31 5.75 0.56 8.86
C TRP A 31 5.28 -0.58 9.76
N TYR A 32 5.23 -1.78 9.20
CA TYR A 32 4.65 -2.96 9.85
C TYR A 32 5.44 -3.39 11.08
N ASP A 33 6.78 -3.32 11.03
CA ASP A 33 7.62 -3.67 12.19
C ASP A 33 7.34 -2.76 13.41
N LEU A 34 6.83 -1.54 13.20
CA LEU A 34 6.42 -0.66 14.30
C LEU A 34 5.06 -1.03 14.89
N ILE A 35 4.26 -1.84 14.20
CA ILE A 35 2.94 -2.29 14.64
C ILE A 35 3.09 -3.56 15.49
N THR A 36 3.95 -4.49 15.06
CA THR A 36 4.11 -5.80 15.71
C THR A 36 5.01 -5.76 16.94
N ASP A 37 6.02 -4.87 16.96
CA ASP A 37 7.08 -4.92 17.97
C ASP A 37 6.90 -3.91 19.11
N PHE A 38 5.82 -3.12 19.13
CA PHE A 38 5.69 -1.99 20.05
C PHE A 38 4.77 -2.27 21.25
N PRO A 39 5.07 -1.70 22.44
CA PRO A 39 4.21 -1.78 23.62
C PRO A 39 2.72 -1.52 23.33
N PRO A 40 1.79 -2.30 23.90
CA PRO A 40 0.35 -2.18 23.66
C PRO A 40 -0.26 -0.80 24.00
N ALA A 41 0.42 -0.02 24.85
CA ALA A 41 -0.04 1.28 25.32
C ALA A 41 1.11 2.31 25.25
N PRO A 42 1.34 2.94 24.09
CA PRO A 42 2.30 4.04 24.00
C PRO A 42 1.86 5.23 24.87
N ASP A 43 2.81 5.90 25.54
CA ASP A 43 2.53 7.08 26.36
C ASP A 43 2.17 8.28 25.47
N PHE A 44 0.99 8.88 25.70
CA PHE A 44 0.51 10.06 24.96
C PHE A 44 1.27 11.34 25.27
N ARG A 45 2.00 11.37 26.39
CA ARG A 45 2.87 12.49 26.76
C ARG A 45 4.19 12.45 26.00
N ASP A 46 4.55 11.29 25.45
CA ASP A 46 5.73 11.10 24.61
C ASP A 46 5.39 11.37 23.13
N PRO A 47 6.14 12.26 22.44
CA PRO A 47 6.01 12.46 20.99
C PRO A 47 6.06 11.16 20.17
N LEU A 48 6.90 10.19 20.53
CA LEU A 48 6.99 8.90 19.82
C LEU A 48 5.72 8.08 20.05
N GLY A 49 5.21 8.05 21.28
CA GLY A 49 3.96 7.38 21.60
C GLY A 49 2.76 7.96 20.82
N ARG A 50 2.68 9.29 20.70
CA ARG A 50 1.67 9.95 19.85
C ARG A 50 1.80 9.60 18.37
N TYR A 51 3.02 9.52 17.85
CA TYR A 51 3.25 9.10 16.47
C TYR A 51 2.67 7.70 16.20
N LEU A 52 3.01 6.74 17.06
CA LEU A 52 2.60 5.35 16.90
C LEU A 52 1.10 5.17 17.06
N ARG A 53 0.48 5.89 18.00
CA ARG A 53 -0.97 5.87 18.18
C ARG A 53 -1.70 6.42 16.94
N ARG A 54 -1.21 7.52 16.35
CA ARG A 54 -1.77 8.05 15.10
C ARG A 54 -1.67 7.03 13.97
N MET A 55 -0.55 6.32 13.86
CA MET A 55 -0.38 5.25 12.89
C MET A 55 -1.38 4.11 13.13
N GLN A 56 -1.52 3.62 14.37
CA GLN A 56 -2.49 2.58 14.73
C GLN A 56 -3.92 2.98 14.34
N PHE A 57 -4.38 4.16 14.78
CA PHE A 57 -5.73 4.65 14.45
C PHE A 57 -5.94 4.81 12.94
N ALA A 58 -4.93 5.30 12.22
CA ALA A 58 -5.02 5.45 10.78
C ALA A 58 -5.18 4.10 10.06
N ILE A 59 -4.58 3.02 10.56
CA ILE A 59 -4.74 1.68 10.00
C ILE A 59 -6.06 1.05 10.45
N GLU A 60 -6.45 1.20 11.72
CA GLU A 60 -7.76 0.75 12.23
C GLU A 60 -8.90 1.32 11.38
N GLY A 61 -8.84 2.60 11.02
CA GLY A 61 -9.81 3.24 10.12
C GLY A 61 -9.84 2.71 8.68
N THR A 62 -8.92 1.81 8.30
CA THR A 62 -8.93 1.09 7.02
C THR A 62 -9.49 -0.33 7.13
N MET A 63 -9.58 -0.90 8.34
CA MET A 63 -9.98 -2.30 8.54
C MET A 63 -11.46 -2.54 8.21
N ASP A 64 -12.31 -1.53 8.41
CA ASP A 64 -13.73 -1.63 8.02
C ASP A 64 -13.93 -1.36 6.52
N LYS A 65 -12.91 -0.84 5.84
CA LYS A 65 -12.93 -0.54 4.41
C LYS A 65 -12.37 -1.75 3.65
N ARG A 66 -12.98 -2.11 2.51
CA ARG A 66 -12.47 -3.17 1.63
C ARG A 66 -11.39 -2.62 0.71
N LEU A 67 -10.23 -2.27 1.27
CA LEU A 67 -9.08 -1.76 0.51
C LEU A 67 -8.12 -2.91 0.17
N ILE A 68 -7.29 -2.72 -0.85
CA ILE A 68 -6.15 -3.63 -1.10
C ILE A 68 -4.99 -3.20 -0.20
N TYR A 69 -4.26 -4.18 0.35
CA TYR A 69 -2.92 -3.94 0.85
C TYR A 69 -1.90 -4.82 0.15
N LEU A 70 -0.71 -4.28 -0.06
CA LEU A 70 0.49 -5.00 -0.44
C LEU A 70 1.39 -5.07 0.81
N PHE A 71 1.79 -6.27 1.21
CA PHE A 71 2.87 -6.44 2.17
C PHE A 71 4.18 -6.33 1.40
N VAL A 72 4.96 -5.33 1.77
CA VAL A 72 6.16 -4.96 1.02
C VAL A 72 7.37 -4.83 1.95
N SER A 73 8.56 -4.90 1.37
CA SER A 73 9.80 -4.64 2.10
C SER A 73 10.69 -3.65 1.39
N ARG A 74 11.52 -2.96 2.17
CA ARG A 74 12.56 -2.05 1.71
C ARG A 74 13.84 -2.32 2.49
N PRO A 75 15.03 -1.96 1.96
CA PRO A 75 16.27 -2.04 2.73
C PRO A 75 16.10 -1.39 4.10
N ARG A 76 16.64 -2.05 5.12
CA ARG A 76 16.55 -1.56 6.50
C ARG A 76 17.22 -0.19 6.62
N LEU A 77 16.53 0.78 7.20
CA LEU A 77 17.08 2.12 7.43
C LEU A 77 17.06 2.47 8.91
N ARG A 78 18.17 2.95 9.45
CA ARG A 78 18.27 3.47 10.83
C ARG A 78 19.01 4.79 10.85
N PHE A 79 18.77 5.61 11.87
CA PHE A 79 19.61 6.78 12.12
C PHE A 79 20.95 6.35 12.70
N ASP A 80 22.06 6.92 12.21
CA ASP A 80 23.38 6.66 12.78
C ASP A 80 23.58 7.49 14.04
N LEU A 81 23.28 6.91 15.20
CA LEU A 81 23.40 7.57 16.50
C LEU A 81 24.85 7.89 16.90
N LYS A 82 25.85 7.34 16.19
CA LYS A 82 27.28 7.65 16.43
C LYS A 82 27.73 8.92 15.74
N ARG A 83 26.96 9.43 14.77
CA ARG A 83 27.25 10.64 14.01
C ARG A 83 26.26 11.75 14.40
N SER A 84 26.77 12.97 14.55
CA SER A 84 25.93 14.13 14.81
C SER A 84 25.25 14.60 13.53
N THR A 85 24.04 15.15 13.66
CA THR A 85 23.41 15.93 12.60
C THR A 85 24.15 17.24 12.37
N SER A 86 24.08 17.78 11.16
CA SER A 86 24.67 19.09 10.84
C SER A 86 23.67 20.00 10.12
N TRP A 87 23.91 21.30 10.19
CA TRP A 87 23.06 22.32 9.58
C TRP A 87 23.80 23.03 8.45
N GLY A 88 23.09 23.32 7.37
CA GLY A 88 23.59 24.21 6.33
C GLY A 88 23.87 25.62 6.85
N PHE A 89 24.91 26.26 6.32
CA PHE A 89 25.24 27.65 6.66
C PHE A 89 24.09 28.56 6.22
N PHE A 90 23.48 29.28 7.17
CA PHE A 90 22.31 30.18 6.96
C PHE A 90 21.02 29.55 6.41
N SER A 91 20.82 28.24 6.53
CA SER A 91 19.57 27.59 6.09
C SER A 91 19.04 26.60 7.12
N LEU A 92 17.77 26.23 6.97
CA LEU A 92 17.12 25.16 7.71
C LEU A 92 17.33 23.79 7.02
N LYS A 93 18.44 23.65 6.29
CA LYS A 93 18.86 22.37 5.70
C LYS A 93 19.53 21.52 6.77
N LEU A 94 18.83 20.49 7.22
CA LEU A 94 19.31 19.53 8.22
C LEU A 94 19.90 18.31 7.50
N THR A 95 21.16 18.02 7.74
CA THR A 95 21.78 16.77 7.30
C THR A 95 21.73 15.74 8.41
N VAL A 96 21.12 14.60 8.12
CA VAL A 96 20.88 13.51 9.06
C VAL A 96 21.65 12.27 8.60
N PRO A 97 22.51 11.68 9.45
CA PRO A 97 23.28 10.50 9.11
C PRO A 97 22.43 9.23 9.25
N LEU A 98 22.58 8.30 8.30
CA LEU A 98 21.80 7.06 8.20
C LEU A 98 22.71 5.84 8.11
N LEU A 99 22.14 4.69 8.46
CA LEU A 99 22.68 3.35 8.22
C LEU A 99 21.71 2.58 7.33
N VAL A 100 22.23 1.97 6.26
CA VAL A 100 21.44 1.26 5.24
C VAL A 100 21.79 -0.22 5.22
N GLY A 101 20.76 -1.06 5.24
CA GLY A 101 20.86 -2.52 5.15
C GLY A 101 21.49 -3.18 6.39
N ALA A 102 21.69 -4.49 6.32
CA ALA A 102 22.34 -5.25 7.39
C ALA A 102 23.83 -4.90 7.56
N ASP A 103 24.51 -4.54 6.47
CA ASP A 103 25.92 -4.11 6.49
C ASP A 103 26.11 -2.72 7.12
N GLN A 104 25.02 -2.03 7.47
CA GLN A 104 25.03 -0.68 8.06
C GLN A 104 25.87 0.30 7.23
N VAL A 105 25.65 0.29 5.92
CA VAL A 105 26.32 1.21 5.00
C VAL A 105 26.00 2.64 5.41
N LYS A 106 27.05 3.43 5.66
CA LYS A 106 26.92 4.80 6.16
C LYS A 106 26.47 5.72 5.04
N GLU A 107 25.34 6.36 5.24
CA GLU A 107 24.76 7.33 4.32
C GLU A 107 24.37 8.62 5.05
N SER A 108 23.84 9.59 4.31
CA SER A 108 23.20 10.76 4.88
C SER A 108 22.14 11.33 3.94
N ILE A 109 21.09 11.90 4.50
CA ILE A 109 20.11 12.70 3.78
C ILE A 109 20.20 14.15 4.23
N THR A 110 19.91 15.08 3.33
CA THR A 110 19.71 16.48 3.66
C THR A 110 18.26 16.83 3.39
N ILE A 111 17.56 17.28 4.42
CA ILE A 111 16.16 17.72 4.33
C ILE A 111 16.09 19.23 4.49
N ASP A 112 15.24 19.88 3.70
CA ASP A 112 14.99 21.32 3.80
C ASP A 112 13.75 21.56 4.67
N LEU A 113 13.95 22.09 5.88
CA LEU A 113 12.88 22.31 6.83
C LEU A 113 12.28 23.70 6.66
N LYS A 114 10.95 23.79 6.82
CA LYS A 114 10.23 25.06 6.93
C LYS A 114 9.81 25.24 8.38
N THR A 115 9.94 26.46 8.90
CA THR A 115 9.44 26.78 10.25
C THR A 115 7.91 26.63 10.26
N PRO A 116 7.35 25.78 11.13
CA PRO A 116 5.90 25.66 11.28
C PRO A 116 5.28 26.97 11.79
N GLU A 117 4.01 27.23 11.46
CA GLU A 117 3.31 28.45 11.91
C GLU A 117 3.19 28.53 13.44
N ASP A 118 2.97 27.38 14.09
CA ASP A 118 2.80 27.28 15.54
C ASP A 118 4.14 27.23 16.32
N ALA A 119 5.29 27.38 15.64
CA ALA A 119 6.60 27.27 16.26
C ALA A 119 6.98 28.53 17.07
N THR A 120 7.57 28.33 18.25
CA THR A 120 8.17 29.42 19.04
C THR A 120 9.67 29.59 18.80
N LEU A 121 10.32 28.58 18.20
CA LEU A 121 11.73 28.63 17.80
C LEU A 121 11.86 28.75 16.27
N LYS A 122 12.83 29.56 15.82
CA LYS A 122 13.16 29.67 14.38
C LYS A 122 13.90 28.45 13.83
N LYS A 123 14.49 27.64 14.71
CA LYS A 123 15.28 26.45 14.40
C LYS A 123 15.01 25.39 15.48
N PRO A 124 14.70 24.14 15.12
CA PRO A 124 14.35 23.14 16.10
C PRO A 124 15.58 22.57 16.78
N THR A 125 15.40 22.08 18.01
CA THR A 125 16.34 21.14 18.61
C THR A 125 16.05 19.74 18.05
N VAL A 126 17.10 18.98 17.75
CA VAL A 126 17.02 17.68 17.07
C VAL A 126 17.42 16.59 18.05
N GLN A 127 16.60 15.54 18.15
CA GLN A 127 16.98 14.31 18.85
C GLN A 127 16.80 13.12 17.91
N LEU A 128 17.79 12.23 17.92
CA LEU A 128 17.78 11.01 17.11
C LEU A 128 17.56 9.78 18.01
N PHE A 129 16.73 8.87 17.51
CA PHE A 129 16.49 7.53 18.01
C PHE A 129 16.77 6.55 16.86
N ASP A 130 16.84 5.24 17.13
CA ASP A 130 17.17 4.24 16.10
C ASP A 130 16.29 4.35 14.84
N LYS A 131 14.97 4.47 15.03
CA LYS A 131 13.96 4.55 13.94
C LYS A 131 13.35 5.94 13.74
N PHE A 132 13.54 6.86 14.70
CA PHE A 132 12.82 8.14 14.77
C PHE A 132 13.75 9.34 14.93
N ILE A 133 13.29 10.49 14.45
CA ILE A 133 13.84 11.81 14.73
C ILE A 133 12.72 12.67 15.33
N THR A 134 13.06 13.47 16.34
CA THR A 134 12.18 14.53 16.84
C THR A 134 12.76 15.89 16.52
N LEU A 135 11.89 16.78 16.04
CA LEU A 135 12.18 18.19 15.77
C LEU A 135 11.35 19.02 16.75
N ASN A 136 12.01 19.55 17.78
CA ASN A 136 11.35 20.34 18.81
C ASN A 136 11.54 21.84 18.50
N TRP A 137 10.44 22.46 18.05
CA TRP A 137 10.30 23.87 17.71
C TRP A 137 9.83 24.74 18.90
N GLY A 138 9.93 24.23 20.13
CA GLY A 138 9.51 24.87 21.36
C GLY A 138 8.09 24.45 21.76
N SER A 139 7.08 25.16 21.28
CA SER A 139 5.65 24.85 21.47
C SER A 139 5.17 23.60 20.72
N LEU A 140 5.89 23.23 19.66
CA LEU A 140 5.56 22.12 18.77
C LEU A 140 6.71 21.12 18.72
N ILE A 141 6.38 19.83 18.83
CA ILE A 141 7.32 18.74 18.59
C ILE A 141 6.79 17.88 17.46
N GLU A 142 7.54 17.83 16.37
CA GLU A 142 7.29 16.92 15.26
C GLU A 142 8.12 15.65 15.45
N THR A 143 7.57 14.52 15.00
CA THR A 143 8.22 13.21 15.08
C THR A 143 8.06 12.53 13.75
N TYR A 144 9.18 12.09 13.19
CA TYR A 144 9.24 11.38 11.92
C TYR A 144 9.96 10.06 12.13
N SER A 145 9.46 9.01 11.50
CA SER A 145 10.28 7.83 11.23
C SER A 145 11.33 8.16 10.17
N VAL A 146 12.41 7.38 10.08
CA VAL A 146 13.38 7.52 8.98
C VAL A 146 12.70 7.44 7.61
N HIS A 147 11.70 6.56 7.45
CA HIS A 147 10.97 6.38 6.21
C HIS A 147 9.99 7.52 5.91
N ASP A 148 9.51 8.24 6.94
CA ASP A 148 8.73 9.46 6.73
C ASP A 148 9.60 10.57 6.16
N LEU A 149 10.87 10.65 6.57
CA LEU A 149 11.79 11.62 5.98
C LEU A 149 11.99 11.38 4.49
N LEU A 150 12.06 10.11 4.08
CA LEU A 150 12.20 9.75 2.66
C LEU A 150 10.90 9.96 1.86
N GLN A 151 9.73 9.96 2.51
CA GLN A 151 8.45 10.20 1.84
C GLN A 151 8.11 11.69 1.75
N ASN A 152 8.38 12.45 2.82
CA ASN A 152 7.90 13.84 2.97
C ASN A 152 8.91 14.89 2.46
N PHE A 153 10.16 14.50 2.20
CA PHE A 153 11.20 15.41 1.75
C PHE A 153 11.85 14.90 0.46
N ASP A 154 12.24 15.84 -0.40
CA ASP A 154 12.99 15.54 -1.63
C ASP A 154 14.43 15.13 -1.26
N VAL A 155 14.64 13.82 -1.16
CA VAL A 155 15.93 13.22 -0.82
C VAL A 155 16.39 12.27 -1.92
N LYS A 156 17.71 12.20 -2.15
CA LYS A 156 18.31 11.42 -3.24
C LYS A 156 18.43 9.90 -2.97
N LEU A 157 17.80 9.39 -1.92
CA LEU A 157 17.84 7.96 -1.57
C LEU A 157 16.65 7.22 -2.16
N ASN A 158 16.91 6.51 -3.26
CA ASN A 158 15.88 5.80 -4.01
C ASN A 158 16.04 4.28 -3.85
N PHE A 159 15.39 3.72 -2.85
CA PHE A 159 15.28 2.26 -2.69
C PHE A 159 13.96 1.77 -3.27
N PRO A 160 13.97 0.75 -4.14
CA PRO A 160 12.74 0.15 -4.64
C PRO A 160 12.04 -0.67 -3.55
N THR A 161 10.75 -0.87 -3.74
CA THR A 161 9.87 -1.53 -2.78
C THR A 161 9.48 -2.91 -3.31
N LYS A 162 9.86 -3.98 -2.59
CA LYS A 162 9.56 -5.35 -2.99
C LYS A 162 8.20 -5.80 -2.47
N VAL A 163 7.30 -6.20 -3.37
CA VAL A 163 6.01 -6.81 -3.03
C VAL A 163 6.20 -8.30 -2.75
N HIS A 164 5.67 -8.75 -1.60
CA HIS A 164 5.72 -10.15 -1.19
C HIS A 164 4.34 -10.80 -1.07
N TYR A 165 3.33 -10.02 -0.71
CA TYR A 165 1.99 -10.52 -0.44
C TYR A 165 0.95 -9.47 -0.81
N VAL A 166 -0.21 -9.92 -1.28
CA VAL A 166 -1.39 -9.13 -1.59
C VAL A 166 -2.57 -9.61 -0.74
N GLY A 167 -3.28 -8.70 -0.10
CA GLY A 167 -4.50 -9.01 0.62
C GLY A 167 -5.50 -7.85 0.65
N GLN A 168 -6.58 -8.03 1.41
CA GLN A 168 -7.58 -7.00 1.67
C GLN A 168 -7.57 -6.57 3.13
N THR A 169 -7.76 -5.28 3.40
CA THR A 169 -7.76 -4.72 4.76
C THR A 169 -8.95 -5.17 5.59
N HIS A 170 -10.03 -5.64 4.97
CA HIS A 170 -11.22 -6.12 5.67
C HIS A 170 -10.92 -7.37 6.51
N ASP A 171 -10.68 -7.18 7.80
CA ASP A 171 -10.32 -8.22 8.75
C ASP A 171 -11.08 -8.02 10.08
N PRO A 172 -12.32 -8.54 10.19
CA PRO A 172 -13.16 -8.38 11.37
C PRO A 172 -12.52 -8.87 12.68
N ALA A 173 -11.56 -9.79 12.59
CA ALA A 173 -10.83 -10.31 13.75
C ALA A 173 -9.62 -9.43 14.16
N GLY A 174 -9.25 -8.46 13.32
CA GLY A 174 -8.11 -7.56 13.51
C GLY A 174 -6.77 -8.29 13.59
N ARG A 175 -6.63 -9.44 12.91
CA ARG A 175 -5.42 -10.27 12.89
C ARG A 175 -4.26 -9.54 12.22
N LEU A 176 -4.49 -8.77 11.17
CA LEU A 176 -3.45 -8.01 10.47
C LEU A 176 -2.74 -7.03 11.43
N LEU A 177 -3.54 -6.21 12.12
CA LEU A 177 -3.07 -5.23 13.11
C LEU A 177 -2.43 -5.85 14.34
N LYS A 178 -2.95 -7.00 14.78
CA LYS A 178 -2.43 -7.71 15.96
C LYS A 178 -1.18 -8.55 15.63
N GLY A 179 -0.67 -8.51 14.41
CA GLY A 179 0.45 -9.37 13.99
C GLY A 179 0.13 -10.86 14.10
N ARG A 180 -1.11 -11.27 13.82
CA ARG A 180 -1.60 -12.66 13.97
C ARG A 180 -1.82 -13.39 12.64
N LEU A 181 -1.42 -12.79 11.52
CA LEU A 181 -1.46 -13.44 10.21
C LEU A 181 -0.16 -14.18 9.97
N SER A 182 -0.17 -15.50 10.18
CA SER A 182 1.02 -16.36 10.09
C SER A 182 1.74 -16.27 8.74
N SER A 183 1.01 -16.13 7.63
CA SER A 183 1.59 -15.97 6.30
C SER A 183 2.42 -14.69 6.20
N ILE A 184 1.96 -13.58 6.80
CA ILE A 184 2.67 -12.30 6.79
C ILE A 184 3.87 -12.36 7.73
N ASN A 185 3.68 -12.87 8.95
CA ASN A 185 4.77 -12.96 9.93
C ASN A 185 5.95 -13.80 9.39
N ARG A 186 5.68 -14.93 8.72
CA ARG A 186 6.74 -15.73 8.08
C ARG A 186 7.54 -14.96 7.02
N ILE A 187 6.89 -14.05 6.31
CA ILE A 187 7.55 -13.19 5.33
C ILE A 187 8.35 -12.11 6.06
N ALA A 188 7.76 -11.48 7.08
CA ALA A 188 8.42 -10.48 7.91
C ALA A 188 9.71 -11.03 8.54
N ASP A 189 9.63 -12.22 9.14
CA ASP A 189 10.76 -12.92 9.75
C ASP A 189 11.85 -13.24 8.73
N ARG A 190 11.48 -13.66 7.51
CA ARG A 190 12.44 -13.95 6.43
C ARG A 190 13.15 -12.70 5.91
N ASN A 191 12.48 -11.56 5.97
CA ASN A 191 13.01 -10.28 5.50
C ASN A 191 14.01 -9.66 6.50
N GLN A 192 13.95 -10.07 7.77
CA GLN A 192 14.90 -9.65 8.80
C GLN A 192 16.22 -10.45 8.70
N PRO A 193 17.37 -9.84 9.02
CA PRO A 193 17.55 -8.47 9.55
C PRO A 193 17.71 -7.38 8.47
N ASP A 194 17.64 -7.75 7.20
CA ASP A 194 18.10 -6.94 6.07
C ASP A 194 17.13 -5.85 5.64
N ASN A 195 15.83 -6.05 5.92
CA ASN A 195 14.76 -5.21 5.41
C ASN A 195 13.79 -4.76 6.51
N ASP A 196 13.23 -3.58 6.31
CA ASP A 196 12.05 -3.11 7.02
C ASP A 196 10.79 -3.53 6.24
N ASN A 197 9.73 -3.93 6.95
CA ASN A 197 8.48 -4.38 6.37
C ASN A 197 7.38 -3.31 6.47
N PHE A 198 6.51 -3.23 5.46
CA PHE A 198 5.44 -2.25 5.38
C PHE A 198 4.13 -2.86 4.89
N LEU A 199 3.04 -2.22 5.29
CA LEU A 199 1.75 -2.31 4.61
C LEU A 199 1.60 -1.11 3.70
N LEU A 200 1.57 -1.35 2.39
CA LEU A 200 1.13 -0.38 1.41
C LEU A 200 -0.36 -0.58 1.19
N ILE A 201 -1.18 0.31 1.77
CA ILE A 201 -2.64 0.25 1.64
C ILE A 201 -3.07 1.16 0.48
N GLN A 202 -3.88 0.63 -0.43
CA GLN A 202 -4.33 1.32 -1.64
C GLN A 202 -5.86 1.37 -1.73
N ARG A 203 -6.39 2.58 -1.96
CA ARG A 203 -7.78 2.75 -2.38
C ARG A 203 -7.85 2.62 -3.89
N MET A 204 -8.67 1.71 -4.37
CA MET A 204 -8.86 1.47 -5.80
C MET A 204 -10.11 2.19 -6.30
N ASN A 205 -9.99 2.86 -7.44
CA ASN A 205 -11.13 3.32 -8.23
C ASN A 205 -11.40 2.30 -9.33
N ILE A 206 -12.68 1.94 -9.52
CA ILE A 206 -13.09 0.90 -10.47
C ILE A 206 -14.15 1.50 -11.39
N ASN A 207 -13.76 1.80 -12.62
CA ASN A 207 -14.65 2.24 -13.67
C ASN A 207 -15.10 1.02 -14.48
N THR A 208 -16.39 0.74 -14.51
CA THR A 208 -16.95 -0.41 -15.24
C THR A 208 -17.63 0.03 -16.51
N PHE A 209 -17.28 -0.61 -17.63
CA PHE A 209 -17.92 -0.42 -18.94
C PHE A 209 -18.70 -1.67 -19.32
N GLY A 210 -19.84 -1.51 -19.99
CA GLY A 210 -20.71 -2.61 -20.41
C GLY A 210 -21.98 -2.74 -19.54
N ALA A 211 -22.49 -3.96 -19.41
CA ALA A 211 -23.73 -4.25 -18.68
C ALA A 211 -23.66 -3.81 -17.21
N ARG A 212 -24.80 -3.44 -16.61
CA ARG A 212 -24.90 -3.37 -15.14
C ARG A 212 -24.84 -4.77 -14.52
N HIS A 213 -24.37 -4.85 -13.28
CA HIS A 213 -24.37 -6.13 -12.57
C HIS A 213 -25.83 -6.59 -12.33
N PRO A 214 -26.18 -7.88 -12.48
CA PRO A 214 -27.57 -8.34 -12.32
C PRO A 214 -28.18 -8.07 -10.94
N MET A 215 -27.33 -7.98 -9.91
CA MET A 215 -27.77 -7.66 -8.53
C MET A 215 -27.79 -6.16 -8.24
N ASP A 216 -27.46 -5.30 -9.21
CA ASP A 216 -27.49 -3.85 -9.02
C ASP A 216 -28.93 -3.32 -9.09
N ASP A 217 -29.61 -3.38 -7.94
CA ASP A 217 -30.95 -2.81 -7.75
C ASP A 217 -30.92 -1.36 -7.22
N GLY A 218 -29.73 -0.76 -7.14
CA GLY A 218 -29.51 0.60 -6.62
C GLY A 218 -29.52 0.72 -5.09
N THR A 219 -29.72 -0.37 -4.34
CA THR A 219 -29.68 -0.34 -2.87
C THR A 219 -28.24 -0.29 -2.34
N GLU A 220 -28.06 0.28 -1.14
CA GLU A 220 -26.76 0.31 -0.47
C GLU A 220 -26.17 -1.09 -0.23
N VAL A 221 -27.04 -2.05 0.13
CA VAL A 221 -26.67 -3.45 0.35
C VAL A 221 -26.15 -4.10 -0.94
N ALA A 222 -26.82 -3.86 -2.07
CA ALA A 222 -26.36 -4.34 -3.36
C ALA A 222 -25.01 -3.73 -3.75
N GLN A 223 -24.84 -2.42 -3.54
CA GLN A 223 -23.58 -1.72 -3.85
C GLN A 223 -22.42 -2.21 -2.98
N GLU A 224 -22.64 -2.48 -1.69
CA GLU A 224 -21.61 -3.04 -0.81
C GLU A 224 -21.21 -4.46 -1.24
N GLN A 225 -22.18 -5.30 -1.59
CA GLN A 225 -21.92 -6.66 -2.07
C GLN A 225 -21.17 -6.64 -3.41
N ILE A 226 -21.56 -5.77 -4.35
CA ILE A 226 -20.87 -5.59 -5.63
C ILE A 226 -19.43 -5.09 -5.40
N LEU A 227 -19.23 -4.14 -4.50
CA LEU A 227 -17.90 -3.64 -4.15
C LEU A 227 -17.04 -4.78 -3.60
N LYS A 228 -17.56 -5.59 -2.68
CA LYS A 228 -16.86 -6.77 -2.16
C LYS A 228 -16.41 -7.72 -3.27
N GLU A 229 -17.30 -8.04 -4.20
CA GLU A 229 -16.99 -8.94 -5.32
C GLU A 229 -15.93 -8.35 -6.26
N ARG A 230 -16.01 -7.05 -6.54
CA ARG A 230 -14.99 -6.33 -7.31
C ARG A 230 -13.63 -6.37 -6.63
N MET A 231 -13.56 -6.09 -5.33
CA MET A 231 -12.31 -6.12 -4.58
C MET A 231 -11.71 -7.53 -4.50
N ASP A 232 -12.54 -8.57 -4.38
CA ASP A 232 -12.10 -9.97 -4.44
C ASP A 232 -11.47 -10.33 -5.79
N ILE A 233 -12.04 -9.84 -6.91
CA ILE A 233 -11.45 -10.00 -8.24
C ILE A 233 -10.08 -9.30 -8.30
N LEU A 234 -10.00 -8.04 -7.85
CA LEU A 234 -8.74 -7.29 -7.86
C LEU A 234 -7.65 -7.97 -7.02
N GLU A 235 -7.99 -8.44 -5.81
CA GLU A 235 -7.07 -9.20 -4.96
C GLU A 235 -6.53 -10.43 -5.70
N CYS A 236 -7.40 -11.23 -6.32
CA CYS A 236 -6.98 -12.44 -7.05
C CYS A 236 -6.07 -12.11 -8.25
N VAL A 237 -6.39 -11.05 -8.99
CA VAL A 237 -5.57 -10.60 -10.13
C VAL A 237 -4.21 -10.10 -9.66
N LEU A 238 -4.16 -9.30 -8.60
CA LEU A 238 -2.93 -8.77 -8.02
C LEU A 238 -2.04 -9.86 -7.41
N ILE A 239 -2.64 -10.87 -6.75
CA ILE A 239 -1.93 -12.07 -6.29
C ILE A 239 -1.22 -12.72 -7.47
N LYS A 240 -1.93 -12.97 -8.58
CA LYS A 240 -1.36 -13.61 -9.77
C LYS A 240 -0.31 -12.75 -10.47
N TYR A 241 -0.42 -11.43 -10.38
CA TYR A 241 0.53 -10.50 -10.96
C TYR A 241 1.84 -10.43 -10.16
N PHE A 242 1.76 -10.15 -8.85
CA PHE A 242 2.95 -9.90 -8.03
C PHE A 242 3.53 -11.15 -7.38
N GLU A 243 2.71 -12.07 -6.89
CA GLU A 243 3.19 -13.12 -6.00
C GLU A 243 3.73 -14.34 -6.73
N ASP A 244 4.86 -14.85 -6.21
CA ASP A 244 5.49 -16.06 -6.68
C ASP A 244 4.93 -17.30 -5.97
N GLU A 245 4.29 -18.18 -6.75
CA GLU A 245 3.72 -19.45 -6.28
C GLU A 245 4.80 -20.40 -5.76
N THR A 246 6.06 -20.29 -6.22
CA THR A 246 7.17 -21.13 -5.76
C THR A 246 7.53 -20.89 -4.29
N ARG A 247 7.21 -19.71 -3.75
CA ARG A 247 7.44 -19.40 -2.33
C ARG A 247 6.50 -20.12 -1.37
N LYS A 248 5.50 -20.85 -1.88
CA LYS A 248 4.51 -21.63 -1.09
C LYS A 248 3.87 -20.80 0.03
N ILE A 249 3.64 -19.51 -0.23
CA ILE A 249 2.99 -18.58 0.70
C ILE A 249 1.55 -19.03 0.96
N ARG A 250 0.88 -19.52 -0.10
CA ARG A 250 -0.49 -20.05 -0.08
C ARG A 250 -0.49 -21.54 -0.31
N SER A 251 -1.37 -22.24 0.39
CA SER A 251 -1.56 -23.69 0.19
C SER A 251 -2.18 -23.98 -1.19
N PRO A 252 -1.94 -25.16 -1.80
CA PRO A 252 -2.57 -25.54 -3.07
C PRO A 252 -4.11 -25.48 -3.01
N ARG A 253 -4.70 -25.85 -1.86
CA ARG A 253 -6.14 -25.75 -1.62
C ARG A 253 -6.64 -24.30 -1.67
N GLU A 254 -5.88 -23.36 -1.10
CA GLU A 254 -6.22 -21.94 -1.13
C GLU A 254 -6.12 -21.40 -2.56
N GLN A 255 -5.09 -21.78 -3.30
CA GLN A 255 -4.91 -21.36 -4.70
C GLN A 255 -6.08 -21.83 -5.57
N LEU A 256 -6.47 -23.10 -5.46
CA LEU A 256 -7.62 -23.65 -6.18
C LEU A 256 -8.94 -22.97 -5.79
N ALA A 257 -9.14 -22.70 -4.49
CA ALA A 257 -10.33 -22.00 -4.01
C ALA A 257 -10.41 -20.57 -4.59
N ARG A 258 -9.29 -19.85 -4.64
CA ARG A 258 -9.22 -18.51 -5.23
C ARG A 258 -9.43 -18.52 -6.74
N GLN A 259 -8.85 -19.48 -7.45
CA GLN A 259 -9.10 -19.65 -8.89
C GLN A 259 -10.58 -19.92 -9.18
N THR A 260 -11.20 -20.82 -8.41
CA THR A 260 -12.63 -21.12 -8.54
C THR A 260 -13.48 -19.89 -8.22
N ARG A 261 -13.13 -19.13 -7.18
CA ARG A 261 -13.80 -17.88 -6.82
C ARG A 261 -13.67 -16.85 -7.92
N LEU A 262 -12.48 -16.62 -8.46
CA LEU A 262 -12.24 -15.68 -9.56
C LEU A 262 -13.06 -16.06 -10.79
N ARG A 263 -13.09 -17.34 -11.17
CA ARG A 263 -13.93 -17.83 -12.27
C ARG A 263 -15.41 -17.51 -12.05
N ASN A 264 -15.93 -17.79 -10.86
CA ASN A 264 -17.34 -17.59 -10.54
C ASN A 264 -17.69 -16.09 -10.53
N LEU A 265 -16.85 -15.25 -9.92
CA LEU A 265 -17.05 -13.80 -9.89
C LEU A 265 -16.94 -13.19 -11.29
N ALA A 266 -15.91 -13.55 -12.06
CA ALA A 266 -15.76 -13.08 -13.44
C ALA A 266 -16.98 -13.44 -14.30
N ASN A 267 -17.52 -14.66 -14.15
CA ASN A 267 -18.75 -15.07 -14.83
C ASN A 267 -19.98 -14.27 -14.36
N SER A 268 -20.13 -14.05 -13.04
CA SER A 268 -21.22 -13.24 -12.47
C SER A 268 -21.23 -11.81 -13.00
N HIS A 269 -20.05 -11.20 -13.06
CA HIS A 269 -19.85 -9.86 -13.61
C HIS A 269 -19.81 -9.82 -15.14
N LYS A 270 -19.83 -10.98 -15.84
CA LYS A 270 -19.57 -11.09 -17.28
C LYS A 270 -18.26 -10.38 -17.68
N LEU A 271 -17.28 -10.39 -16.78
CA LEU A 271 -16.01 -9.68 -16.91
C LEU A 271 -15.11 -10.41 -17.90
N VAL A 272 -14.77 -9.75 -19.01
CA VAL A 272 -13.84 -10.30 -20.02
C VAL A 272 -12.39 -9.91 -19.76
N GLY A 273 -12.17 -8.79 -19.08
CA GLY A 273 -10.85 -8.32 -18.72
C GLY A 273 -10.87 -6.98 -18.02
N LEU A 274 -9.72 -6.61 -17.47
CA LEU A 274 -9.52 -5.32 -16.84
C LEU A 274 -8.18 -4.72 -17.24
N ARG A 275 -8.14 -3.40 -17.31
CA ARG A 275 -6.92 -2.62 -17.34
C ARG A 275 -6.64 -2.11 -15.94
N MET A 276 -5.39 -2.23 -15.50
CA MET A 276 -4.97 -1.80 -14.18
C MET A 276 -3.80 -0.84 -14.28
N ASN A 277 -3.90 0.28 -13.57
CA ASN A 277 -2.83 1.25 -13.38
C ASN A 277 -2.62 1.50 -11.89
N LEU A 278 -1.50 0.99 -11.36
CA LEU A 278 -1.12 1.17 -9.95
C LEU A 278 -0.27 2.42 -9.70
N GLY A 279 0.09 3.17 -10.74
CA GLY A 279 0.88 4.37 -10.59
C GLY A 279 0.07 5.48 -9.93
N LEU A 280 0.69 6.21 -8.99
CA LEU A 280 0.18 7.47 -8.49
C LEU A 280 0.64 8.65 -9.35
N ASP A 281 0.01 9.80 -9.15
CA ASP A 281 0.35 11.04 -9.86
C ASP A 281 1.64 11.67 -9.33
N GLU A 282 1.89 11.58 -8.02
CA GLU A 282 3.12 12.09 -7.39
C GLU A 282 4.25 11.05 -7.47
N GLU A 283 5.45 11.51 -7.83
CA GLU A 283 6.61 10.63 -7.98
C GLU A 283 7.33 10.43 -6.63
N HIS A 284 7.13 9.28 -5.98
CA HIS A 284 7.95 8.86 -4.84
C HIS A 284 8.73 7.58 -5.12
N ALA A 285 9.95 7.50 -4.58
CA ALA A 285 10.77 6.28 -4.65
C ALA A 285 10.09 5.06 -4.00
N PHE A 286 9.13 5.31 -3.10
CA PHE A 286 8.30 4.29 -2.48
C PHE A 286 7.39 3.56 -3.46
N ASP A 287 6.98 4.21 -4.54
CA ASP A 287 6.06 3.68 -5.54
C ASP A 287 6.75 2.84 -6.63
N ARG A 288 8.08 2.74 -6.58
CA ARG A 288 8.86 1.83 -7.45
C ARG A 288 8.71 0.40 -6.95
N LEU A 289 7.59 -0.22 -7.31
CA LEU A 289 7.25 -1.58 -6.90
C LEU A 289 7.96 -2.61 -7.79
N PHE A 290 8.27 -3.76 -7.21
CA PHE A 290 8.75 -4.94 -7.95
C PHE A 290 8.41 -6.21 -7.18
N SER A 291 8.56 -7.37 -7.82
CA SER A 291 8.51 -8.67 -7.14
C SER A 291 9.46 -9.66 -7.82
N ASP A 292 9.47 -10.92 -7.39
CA ASP A 292 10.24 -11.95 -8.10
C ASP A 292 9.66 -12.24 -9.51
N ARG A 293 8.40 -11.88 -9.76
CA ARG A 293 7.71 -12.10 -11.04
C ARG A 293 7.70 -10.89 -11.96
N VAL A 294 7.74 -9.69 -11.36
CA VAL A 294 7.54 -8.44 -12.08
C VAL A 294 8.76 -7.56 -11.83
N PRO A 295 9.41 -7.06 -12.90
CA PRO A 295 10.56 -6.18 -12.74
C PRO A 295 10.12 -4.88 -12.05
N GLU A 296 11.12 -4.16 -11.60
CA GLU A 296 10.93 -2.86 -10.99
C GLU A 296 10.38 -1.86 -12.00
N LEU A 297 9.22 -1.30 -11.67
CA LEU A 297 8.54 -0.29 -12.48
C LEU A 297 8.07 0.86 -11.61
N ARG A 298 8.08 2.06 -12.19
CA ARG A 298 7.49 3.25 -11.56
C ARG A 298 5.97 3.18 -11.55
N LYS A 299 5.39 2.70 -12.65
CA LYS A 299 3.95 2.54 -12.83
C LYS A 299 3.71 1.15 -13.39
N HIS A 300 2.97 0.34 -12.63
CA HIS A 300 2.50 -0.94 -13.14
C HIS A 300 1.20 -0.70 -13.90
N VAL A 301 1.32 -0.61 -15.22
CA VAL A 301 0.19 -0.56 -16.15
C VAL A 301 0.13 -1.86 -16.91
N PHE A 302 -1.01 -2.55 -16.86
CA PHE A 302 -1.19 -3.80 -17.59
C PHE A 302 -2.67 -4.09 -17.86
N ASP A 303 -2.89 -4.84 -18.93
CA ASP A 303 -4.17 -5.46 -19.25
C ASP A 303 -4.16 -6.91 -18.73
N CYS A 304 -5.26 -7.31 -18.11
CA CYS A 304 -5.49 -8.64 -17.59
C CYS A 304 -6.74 -9.23 -18.27
N ALA A 305 -6.55 -10.33 -19.00
CA ALA A 305 -7.66 -11.12 -19.51
C ALA A 305 -7.91 -12.31 -18.59
N ILE A 306 -9.18 -12.56 -18.27
CA ILE A 306 -9.61 -13.63 -17.36
C ILE A 306 -10.37 -14.68 -18.17
N VAL A 307 -9.83 -15.88 -18.27
CA VAL A 307 -10.44 -17.00 -19.00
C VAL A 307 -10.52 -18.21 -18.08
N GLN A 308 -11.73 -18.63 -17.73
CA GLN A 308 -11.98 -19.75 -16.81
C GLN A 308 -11.25 -19.67 -15.45
N GLY A 309 -11.01 -18.45 -14.95
CA GLY A 309 -10.29 -18.20 -13.70
C GLY A 309 -8.77 -18.19 -13.83
N GLU A 310 -8.23 -18.42 -15.03
CA GLU A 310 -6.84 -18.13 -15.36
C GLU A 310 -6.66 -16.69 -15.82
N THR A 311 -5.55 -16.08 -15.41
CA THR A 311 -5.22 -14.69 -15.70
C THR A 311 -4.04 -14.62 -16.66
N THR A 312 -4.19 -13.88 -17.76
CA THR A 312 -3.07 -13.56 -18.66
C THR A 312 -2.80 -12.06 -18.66
N PHE A 313 -1.53 -11.69 -18.54
CA PHE A 313 -1.11 -10.30 -18.42
C PHE A 313 -0.42 -9.83 -19.69
N LYS A 314 -0.85 -8.69 -20.20
CA LYS A 314 -0.17 -7.98 -21.29
C LYS A 314 0.19 -6.59 -20.81
N ARG A 315 1.42 -6.16 -21.08
CA ARG A 315 1.83 -4.78 -20.84
C ARG A 315 1.63 -3.98 -22.12
N PRO A 316 1.15 -2.74 -22.05
CA PRO A 316 1.14 -1.88 -23.22
C PRO A 316 2.58 -1.67 -23.71
N GLU A 317 2.80 -1.71 -25.02
CA GLU A 317 4.12 -1.57 -25.65
C GLU A 317 4.75 -0.18 -25.41
N LYS A 318 3.96 0.78 -24.90
CA LYS A 318 4.41 2.08 -24.39
C LYS A 318 3.67 2.39 -23.09
N ALA A 319 4.42 2.48 -21.99
CA ALA A 319 3.99 3.01 -20.71
C ALA A 319 4.94 4.13 -20.30
#